data_AF-A0A7S0X2K8-F1
#
_entry.id   AF-A0A7S0X2K8-F1
#
_cell.length_a   1.000
_cell.length_b   1.000
_cell.length_c   1.000
_cell.angle_alpha   90.00
_cell.angle_beta   90.00
_cell.angle_gamma   90.00
#
_symmetry.space_group_name_H-M   'P 1'
#
loop_
_entity.id
_entity.type
_entity.pdbx_description
1 polymer ?
#
loop_
_entity_poly.entity_id
_entity_poly.type
_entity_poly.pdbx_seq_one_letter_code
_entity_poly.pdbx_strand_id
1 'polypeptide(L)'
;WSLRDDPDGLKAFDAAAEGAKSSMPKMVVQGYKELNLIYYFTAGEKEVRCWTVYDGALAPQAAGVIHGDFERGFIKADVVSFDDFKAIATKKGMSEVKEAGKYRQEGKTYVVKDGDIIHFNFNVTTAKKK
;
A
#
# COMPACT_ATOMS: atom_id res chain seq x y z
N TRP A 1 7.65 6.62 -27.93
CA TRP A 1 6.62 5.58 -27.71
C TRP A 1 7.11 4.19 -28.08
N SER A 2 7.90 4.05 -29.15
CA SER A 2 8.52 2.79 -29.59
C SER A 2 9.40 2.07 -28.56
N LEU A 3 9.97 2.78 -27.59
CA LEU A 3 10.84 2.22 -26.55
C LEU A 3 10.07 1.61 -25.35
N ARG A 4 8.73 1.68 -25.33
CA ARG A 4 7.92 1.17 -24.20
C ARG A 4 8.10 -0.33 -24.00
N ASP A 5 8.22 -1.08 -25.09
CA ASP A 5 8.33 -2.54 -25.10
C ASP A 5 9.76 -3.01 -25.43
N ASP A 6 10.74 -2.09 -25.42
CA ASP A 6 12.15 -2.36 -25.64
C ASP A 6 12.98 -1.91 -24.41
N PRO A 7 13.16 -2.80 -23.41
CA PRO A 7 13.90 -2.50 -22.19
C PRO A 7 15.36 -2.14 -22.43
N ASP A 8 15.96 -2.68 -23.50
CA ASP A 8 17.38 -2.48 -23.80
C ASP A 8 17.60 -1.16 -24.53
N GLY A 9 16.69 -0.80 -25.45
CA GLY A 9 16.64 0.53 -26.04
C GLY A 9 16.38 1.65 -25.01
N LEU A 10 15.53 1.39 -24.01
CA LEU A 10 15.31 2.35 -22.92
C LEU A 10 16.57 2.56 -22.07
N LYS A 11 17.28 1.48 -21.71
CA LYS A 11 18.56 1.59 -20.98
C LYS A 11 19.63 2.33 -21.78
N ALA A 12 19.71 2.09 -23.09
CA ALA A 12 20.64 2.80 -23.96
C ALA A 12 20.31 4.30 -24.05
N PHE A 13 19.02 4.64 -24.11
CA PHE A 13 18.56 6.03 -24.04
C PHE A 13 18.92 6.70 -22.72
N ASP A 14 18.63 6.04 -21.59
CA ASP A 14 18.93 6.57 -20.25
C ASP A 14 20.45 6.74 -20.02
N ALA A 15 21.26 5.82 -20.55
CA ALA A 15 22.72 5.92 -20.49
C ALA A 15 23.29 7.06 -21.36
N ALA A 16 22.68 7.31 -22.52
CA ALA A 16 23.04 8.41 -23.41
C ALA A 16 22.58 9.79 -22.91
N ALA A 17 21.62 9.84 -21.99
CA ALA A 17 21.02 11.08 -21.48
C ALA A 17 21.86 11.84 -20.43
N GLU A 18 23.13 11.48 -20.21
CA GLU A 18 24.11 12.18 -19.36
C GLU A 18 23.56 12.64 -17.98
N GLY A 19 22.79 11.79 -17.30
CA GLY A 19 22.28 12.07 -15.95
C GLY A 19 20.98 12.90 -15.90
N ALA A 20 20.36 13.19 -17.04
CA ALA A 20 19.02 13.75 -17.10
C ALA A 20 18.00 12.78 -16.49
N LYS A 21 17.42 13.15 -15.34
CA LYS A 21 16.36 12.36 -14.69
C LYS A 21 15.00 12.75 -15.24
N SER A 22 14.18 11.77 -15.57
CA SER A 22 12.79 12.00 -15.94
C SER A 22 12.06 12.80 -14.85
N SER A 23 11.31 13.82 -15.27
CA SER A 23 10.44 14.60 -14.37
C SER A 23 9.06 13.96 -14.18
N MET A 24 8.74 12.91 -14.96
CA MET A 24 7.48 12.19 -14.86
C MET A 24 7.16 11.67 -13.45
N PRO A 25 8.11 11.06 -12.70
CA PRO A 25 7.83 10.61 -11.33
C PRO A 25 7.43 11.76 -10.41
N LYS A 26 8.04 12.93 -10.56
CA LYS A 26 7.69 14.13 -9.78
C LYS A 26 6.28 14.61 -10.11
N MET A 27 5.91 14.62 -11.39
CA MET A 27 4.57 15.01 -11.83
C MET A 27 3.49 14.06 -11.31
N VAL A 28 3.73 12.75 -11.34
CA VAL A 28 2.79 11.74 -10.80
C VAL A 28 2.61 11.93 -9.29
N VAL A 29 3.71 12.04 -8.54
CA VAL A 29 3.65 12.26 -7.08
C VAL A 29 2.94 13.57 -6.75
N GLN A 30 3.21 14.64 -7.48
CA GLN A 30 2.50 15.91 -7.27
C GLN A 30 1.02 15.77 -7.59
N GLY A 31 0.65 15.13 -8.71
CA GLY A 31 -0.75 14.89 -9.07
C GLY A 31 -1.52 14.11 -8.01
N TYR A 32 -0.90 13.10 -7.39
CA TYR A 32 -1.48 12.35 -6.27
C TYR A 32 -1.78 13.27 -5.07
N LYS A 33 -0.83 14.16 -4.72
CA LYS A 33 -1.01 15.12 -3.63
C LYS A 33 -2.14 16.12 -3.93
N GLU A 34 -2.20 16.67 -5.14
CA GLU A 34 -3.25 17.62 -5.53
C GLU A 34 -4.65 16.97 -5.51
N LEU A 35 -4.74 15.67 -5.82
CA LEU A 35 -5.99 14.91 -5.75
C LEU A 35 -6.33 14.43 -4.34
N ASN A 36 -5.52 14.78 -3.34
CA ASN A 36 -5.68 14.36 -1.96
C ASN A 36 -5.73 12.82 -1.81
N LEU A 37 -4.87 12.14 -2.57
CA LEU A 37 -4.75 10.68 -2.57
C LEU A 37 -3.52 10.25 -1.77
N ILE A 38 -3.71 9.24 -0.95
CA ILE A 38 -2.64 8.51 -0.26
C ILE A 38 -2.64 7.07 -0.74
N TYR A 39 -1.58 6.34 -0.43
CA TYR A 39 -1.53 4.91 -0.69
C TYR A 39 -1.13 4.10 0.54
N TYR A 40 -1.62 2.87 0.60
CA TYR A 40 -1.23 1.89 1.59
C TYR A 40 -0.83 0.59 0.89
N PHE A 41 -0.15 -0.29 1.61
CA PHE A 41 0.38 -1.53 1.08
C PHE A 41 -0.25 -2.75 1.75
N THR A 42 -0.54 -3.76 0.94
CA THR A 42 -0.72 -5.13 1.42
C THR A 42 0.53 -5.92 1.06
N ALA A 43 1.19 -6.50 2.06
CA ALA A 43 2.41 -7.29 1.86
C ALA A 43 2.19 -8.71 2.40
N GLY A 44 2.25 -9.69 1.50
CA GLY A 44 2.26 -11.12 1.80
C GLY A 44 3.42 -11.82 1.09
N GLU A 45 3.57 -13.12 1.33
CA GLU A 45 4.64 -13.91 0.71
C GLU A 45 4.53 -13.95 -0.83
N LYS A 46 3.30 -13.98 -1.35
CA LYS A 46 3.02 -14.11 -2.78
C LYS A 46 2.92 -12.77 -3.51
N GLU A 47 2.45 -11.73 -2.83
CA GLU A 47 2.12 -10.46 -3.47
C GLU A 47 2.40 -9.29 -2.53
N VAL A 48 2.99 -8.25 -3.12
CA VAL A 48 3.04 -6.91 -2.54
C VAL A 48 2.28 -5.99 -3.48
N ARG A 49 1.26 -5.31 -2.95
CA ARG A 49 0.40 -4.45 -3.76
C ARG A 49 0.18 -3.11 -3.07
N CYS A 50 0.16 -2.07 -3.89
CA CYS A 50 -0.18 -0.71 -3.54
C CYS A 50 -1.66 -0.44 -3.84
N TRP A 51 -2.36 0.18 -2.89
CA TRP A 51 -3.77 0.54 -2.99
C TRP A 51 -3.92 2.03 -2.74
N THR A 52 -4.67 2.71 -3.60
CA THR A 52 -4.91 4.15 -3.49
C THR A 52 -6.23 4.42 -2.80
N VAL A 53 -6.22 5.34 -1.84
CA VAL A 53 -7.40 5.83 -1.10
C VAL A 53 -7.32 7.35 -0.94
N TYR A 54 -8.43 7.99 -0.62
CA TYR A 54 -8.40 9.41 -0.24
C TYR A 54 -7.77 9.58 1.14
N ASP A 55 -7.09 10.70 1.35
CA ASP A 55 -6.66 11.09 2.70
C ASP A 55 -7.88 11.21 3.63
N GLY A 56 -7.74 10.71 4.84
CA GLY A 56 -8.85 10.58 5.80
C GLY A 56 -9.68 9.31 5.70
N ALA A 57 -9.38 8.40 4.75
CA ALA A 57 -10.10 7.13 4.63
C ALA A 57 -9.96 6.26 5.90
N LEU A 58 -11.08 5.73 6.38
CA LEU A 58 -11.09 4.81 7.51
C LEU A 58 -10.63 3.41 7.10
N ALA A 59 -10.09 2.64 8.06
CA ALA A 59 -9.62 1.28 7.81
C ALA A 59 -10.65 0.36 7.11
N PRO A 60 -11.96 0.38 7.44
CA PRO A 60 -12.95 -0.40 6.71
C PRO A 60 -13.14 0.04 5.25
N GLN A 61 -13.10 1.36 5.00
CA GLN A 61 -13.22 1.91 3.64
C GLN A 61 -12.00 1.54 2.80
N ALA A 62 -10.81 1.60 3.39
CA ALA A 62 -9.58 1.14 2.75
C ALA A 62 -9.65 -0.36 2.41
N ALA A 63 -10.19 -1.19 3.30
CA ALA A 63 -10.43 -2.61 3.03
C ALA A 63 -11.46 -2.82 1.89
N GLY A 64 -12.47 -1.97 1.81
CA GLY A 64 -13.48 -1.97 0.74
C GLY A 64 -12.91 -1.78 -0.66
N VAL A 65 -11.80 -1.04 -0.80
CA VAL A 65 -11.09 -0.86 -2.09
C VAL A 65 -10.51 -2.18 -2.61
N ILE A 66 -10.16 -3.11 -1.71
CA ILE A 66 -9.73 -4.46 -2.09
C ILE A 66 -10.95 -5.28 -2.53
N HIS A 67 -12.00 -5.28 -1.70
CA HIS A 67 -13.26 -5.96 -1.99
C HIS A 67 -14.39 -5.44 -1.09
N GLY A 68 -15.60 -5.25 -1.63
CA GLY A 68 -16.75 -4.75 -0.85
C GLY A 68 -17.17 -5.64 0.33
N ASP A 69 -16.85 -6.93 0.31
CA ASP A 69 -17.09 -7.84 1.45
C ASP A 69 -16.18 -7.55 2.63
N PHE A 70 -14.97 -7.02 2.40
CA PHE A 70 -14.02 -6.75 3.47
C PHE A 70 -14.47 -5.55 4.30
N GLU A 71 -15.10 -4.56 3.67
CA GLU A 71 -15.69 -3.43 4.38
C GLU A 71 -16.84 -3.88 5.29
N ARG A 72 -17.76 -4.71 4.77
CA ARG A 72 -18.91 -5.23 5.55
C ARG A 72 -18.47 -6.17 6.67
N GLY A 73 -17.52 -7.06 6.38
CA GLY A 73 -16.99 -8.06 7.30
C GLY A 73 -15.85 -7.55 8.18
N PHE A 74 -15.50 -6.27 8.13
CA PHE A 74 -14.33 -5.73 8.81
C PHE A 74 -14.37 -5.98 10.32
N ILE A 75 -13.32 -6.62 10.84
CA ILE A 75 -13.11 -6.82 12.27
C ILE A 75 -12.08 -5.82 12.78
N LYS A 76 -10.87 -5.88 12.21
CA LYS A 76 -9.72 -5.05 12.61
C LYS A 76 -8.68 -5.00 11.48
N ALA A 77 -7.81 -3.99 11.55
CA ALA A 77 -6.65 -3.87 10.69
C ALA A 77 -5.39 -4.01 11.53
N ASP A 78 -4.50 -4.93 11.17
CA ASP A 78 -3.15 -4.92 11.73
C ASP A 78 -2.29 -3.99 10.87
N VAL A 79 -1.74 -2.94 11.48
CA VAL A 79 -1.10 -1.81 10.79
C VAL A 79 0.34 -1.63 11.26
N VAL A 80 1.24 -1.41 10.31
CA VAL A 80 2.64 -1.04 10.53
C VAL A 80 2.96 0.16 9.64
N SER A 81 3.62 1.19 10.18
CA SER A 81 4.11 2.28 9.35
C SER A 81 5.30 1.80 8.49
N PHE A 82 5.41 2.26 7.24
CA PHE A 82 6.56 1.91 6.41
C PHE A 82 7.90 2.28 7.05
N ASP A 83 7.96 3.40 7.77
CA ASP A 83 9.17 3.86 8.45
C ASP A 83 9.59 2.90 9.58
N ASP A 84 8.64 2.45 10.41
CA ASP A 84 8.92 1.45 11.45
C ASP A 84 9.32 0.12 10.81
N PHE A 85 8.64 -0.30 9.75
CA PHE A 85 8.98 -1.52 9.01
C PHE A 85 10.42 -1.45 8.48
N LYS A 86 10.79 -0.35 7.82
CA LYS A 86 12.13 -0.16 7.26
C LYS A 86 13.22 -0.09 8.32
N ALA A 87 12.93 0.48 9.50
CA ALA A 87 13.89 0.61 10.59
C ALA A 87 14.16 -0.74 11.29
N ILE A 88 13.15 -1.61 11.37
CA ILE A 88 13.21 -2.83 12.19
C ILE A 88 13.44 -4.08 11.35
N ALA A 89 12.85 -4.17 10.15
CA ALA A 89 12.91 -5.38 9.34
C ALA A 89 14.32 -5.59 8.76
N THR A 90 15.11 -6.41 9.44
CA THR A 90 16.43 -6.85 8.97
C THR A 90 16.33 -8.16 8.18
N LYS A 91 15.30 -8.96 8.45
CA LYS A 91 14.97 -10.20 7.74
C LYS A 91 13.66 -10.09 6.98
N LYS A 92 13.41 -11.06 6.10
CA LYS A 92 12.14 -11.15 5.37
C LYS A 92 10.98 -11.42 6.34
N GLY A 93 10.04 -10.50 6.43
CA GLY A 93 8.74 -10.70 7.09
C GLY A 93 8.47 -9.74 8.26
N MET A 94 7.38 -10.01 8.99
CA MET A 94 6.83 -9.12 10.04
C MET A 94 7.14 -9.59 11.47
N SER A 95 7.94 -10.65 11.67
CA SER A 95 8.22 -11.20 13.02
C SER A 95 8.92 -10.17 13.91
N GLU A 96 10.00 -9.58 13.41
CA GLU A 96 10.82 -8.61 14.15
C GLU A 96 10.02 -7.36 14.51
N VAL A 97 9.14 -6.92 13.60
CA VAL A 97 8.23 -5.78 13.83
C VAL A 97 7.17 -6.09 14.89
N LYS A 98 6.68 -7.33 14.93
CA LYS A 98 5.75 -7.80 15.97
C LYS A 98 6.43 -7.86 17.33
N GLU A 99 7.66 -8.40 17.39
CA GLU A 99 8.47 -8.49 18.60
C GLU A 99 8.83 -7.09 19.15
N ALA A 100 9.08 -6.12 18.26
CA ALA A 100 9.33 -4.73 18.62
C ALA A 100 8.07 -3.96 19.05
N GLY A 101 6.88 -4.58 19.04
CA GLY A 101 5.63 -3.95 19.48
C GLY A 101 5.11 -2.85 18.54
N LYS A 102 5.62 -2.76 17.31
CA LYS A 102 5.19 -1.77 16.30
C LYS A 102 4.04 -2.27 15.41
N TYR A 103 3.66 -3.54 15.57
CA TYR A 103 2.52 -4.15 14.91
C TYR A 103 1.22 -3.80 15.66
N ARG A 104 0.57 -2.71 15.24
CA ARG A 104 -0.60 -2.15 15.94
C ARG A 104 -1.88 -2.81 15.44
N GLN A 105 -2.83 -3.01 16.35
CA GLN A 105 -4.17 -3.48 15.99
C GLN A 105 -5.13 -2.30 16.05
N GLU A 106 -5.67 -1.96 14.90
CA GLU A 106 -6.48 -0.77 14.70
C GLU A 106 -7.93 -1.14 14.40
N GLY A 107 -8.83 -0.35 14.97
CA GLY A 107 -10.28 -0.55 14.87
C GLY A 107 -10.90 0.14 13.66
N LYS A 108 -12.25 0.17 13.64
CA LYS A 108 -13.04 0.78 12.56
C LYS A 108 -12.84 2.30 12.42
N THR A 109 -12.42 2.97 13.48
CA THR A 109 -12.23 4.43 13.52
C THR A 109 -10.80 4.85 13.15
N TYR A 110 -9.92 3.91 12.84
CA TYR A 110 -8.56 4.25 12.43
C TYR A 110 -8.57 4.90 11.06
N VAL A 111 -7.91 6.05 10.97
CA VAL A 111 -7.64 6.75 9.71
C VAL A 111 -6.34 6.18 9.14
N VAL A 112 -6.42 5.61 7.95
CA VAL A 112 -5.25 5.07 7.24
C VAL A 112 -4.28 6.20 6.91
N LYS A 113 -2.99 5.95 7.13
CA LYS A 113 -1.93 6.90 6.82
C LYS A 113 -1.17 6.49 5.57
N ASP A 114 -0.57 7.48 4.92
CA ASP A 114 0.27 7.25 3.75
C ASP A 114 1.41 6.30 4.08
N GLY A 115 1.60 5.29 3.23
CA GLY A 115 2.61 4.26 3.38
C GLY A 115 2.32 3.20 4.45
N ASP A 116 1.13 3.19 5.08
CA ASP A 116 0.79 2.12 6.03
C ASP A 116 0.84 0.75 5.33
N ILE A 117 1.42 -0.24 6.00
CA ILE A 117 1.37 -1.64 5.61
C ILE A 117 0.28 -2.30 6.44
N ILE A 118 -0.77 -2.79 5.77
CA ILE A 118 -2.00 -3.22 6.43
C ILE A 118 -2.32 -4.67 6.11
N HIS A 119 -2.71 -5.41 7.14
CA HIS A 119 -3.37 -6.70 7.02
C HIS A 119 -4.79 -6.62 7.59
N PHE A 120 -5.80 -6.78 6.74
CA PHE A 120 -7.20 -6.69 7.14
C PHE A 120 -7.71 -8.04 7.63
N ASN A 121 -8.22 -8.06 8.86
CA ASN A 121 -8.95 -9.19 9.39
C ASN A 121 -10.45 -8.94 9.18
N PHE A 122 -11.10 -9.85 8.47
CA PHE A 122 -12.53 -9.79 8.20
C PHE A 122 -13.17 -11.16 8.39
N ASN A 123 -14.46 -11.19 8.65
CA ASN A 123 -15.26 -12.41 8.61
C ASN A 123 -16.53 -12.16 7.81
N VAL A 124 -16.78 -13.02 6.82
CA VAL A 124 -17.96 -12.94 5.97
C VAL A 124 -18.91 -14.03 6.44
N THR A 125 -19.88 -13.69 7.28
CA THR A 125 -21.00 -14.60 7.54
C THR A 125 -21.92 -14.55 6.33
N THR A 126 -21.89 -15.58 5.49
CA THR A 126 -22.92 -15.79 4.47
C THR A 126 -24.24 -15.97 5.21
N ALA A 127 -25.09 -14.94 5.23
CA ALA A 127 -26.46 -15.10 5.69
C ALA A 127 -27.06 -16.26 4.89
N LYS A 128 -27.46 -17.35 5.57
CA LYS A 128 -28.19 -18.45 4.93
C LYS A 128 -29.35 -17.80 4.16
N LYS A 129 -29.38 -17.98 2.83
CA LYS A 129 -30.58 -17.68 2.04
C LYS A 129 -31.73 -18.45 2.71
N LYS A 130 -32.64 -17.71 3.32
CA LYS A 130 -33.87 -18.24 3.88
C LYS A 130 -34.86 -18.48 2.76
#